data_AF-A0A2P6MUZ6-F1
#
_entry.id   AF-A0A2P6MUZ6-F1
#
_cell.length_a   1.000
_cell.length_b   1.000
_cell.length_c   1.000
_cell.angle_alpha   90.00
_cell.angle_beta   90.00
_cell.angle_gamma   90.00
#
_symmetry.space_group_name_H-M   'P 1'
#
loop_
_entity.id
_entity.type
_entity.pdbx_description
1 polymer ?
#
loop_
_entity_poly.entity_id
_entity_poly.type
_entity_poly.pdbx_seq_one_letter_code
_entity_poly.pdbx_strand_id
1 'polypeptide(L)'
;MSEAKPNITGHTGEAIGWSTPAHMVNDGPIDCKNSSGSTAGAGSGEFHQYRYHRRREAARMAQMNYEDKMQKELQAFEDRKNEREAKANEKTDKNRSKRQRQKDKQKEKQKEEREKLKEEKQQKRAKLEAEGAKETGEKTEEKKGLEEEKATETEKKETEEKTE
;
A
#
# COMPACT_ATOMS: atom_id res chain seq x y z
N MET A 1 -7.34 21.04 16.86
CA MET A 1 -8.48 20.15 17.17
C MET A 1 -7.95 18.73 17.20
N SER A 2 -7.69 18.21 18.40
CA SER A 2 -7.14 16.88 18.62
C SER A 2 -8.27 15.85 18.58
N GLU A 3 -8.35 15.08 17.50
CA GLU A 3 -9.30 13.98 17.39
C GLU A 3 -8.83 12.82 18.28
N ALA A 4 -9.52 12.65 19.40
CA ALA A 4 -9.36 11.52 20.29
C ALA A 4 -9.81 10.24 19.56
N LYS A 5 -8.88 9.32 19.34
CA LYS A 5 -9.19 7.98 18.81
C LYS A 5 -10.01 7.22 19.85
N PRO A 6 -11.14 6.57 19.49
CA PRO A 6 -11.90 5.78 20.44
C PRO A 6 -11.06 4.58 20.90
N ASN A 7 -10.84 4.51 22.22
CA ASN A 7 -10.25 3.38 22.90
C ASN A 7 -11.24 2.21 22.89
N ILE A 8 -11.29 1.48 21.78
CA ILE A 8 -12.03 0.23 21.68
C ILE A 8 -11.09 -0.87 22.20
N THR A 9 -11.04 -1.03 23.51
CA THR A 9 -10.64 -2.30 24.13
C THR A 9 -11.76 -3.31 23.91
N GLY A 10 -12.00 -3.65 22.64
CA GLY A 10 -12.82 -4.78 22.25
C GLY A 10 -11.93 -6.00 22.27
N HIS A 11 -12.19 -6.89 23.22
CA HIS A 11 -11.75 -8.28 23.25
C HIS A 11 -11.52 -8.79 21.81
N THR A 12 -10.25 -9.02 21.45
CA THR A 12 -9.87 -9.58 20.16
C THR A 12 -10.54 -10.93 20.07
N GLY A 13 -11.68 -10.98 19.36
CA GLY A 13 -12.36 -12.22 19.06
C GLY A 13 -11.37 -13.09 18.31
N GLU A 14 -10.75 -14.04 19.02
CA GLU A 14 -10.15 -15.20 18.38
C GLU A 14 -11.19 -15.68 17.39
N ALA A 15 -10.80 -15.73 16.11
CA ALA A 15 -11.64 -16.28 15.08
C ALA A 15 -12.24 -17.56 15.64
N ILE A 16 -13.57 -17.67 15.62
CA ILE A 16 -14.27 -18.89 15.97
C ILE A 16 -13.94 -19.87 14.83
N GLY A 17 -12.69 -20.32 14.80
CA GLY A 17 -12.24 -21.45 14.03
C GLY A 17 -13.17 -22.55 14.46
N TRP A 18 -13.80 -23.21 13.50
CA TRP A 18 -14.66 -24.35 13.77
C TRP A 18 -13.93 -25.24 14.75
N SER A 19 -14.39 -25.21 15.99
CA SER A 19 -13.71 -25.81 17.11
C SER A 19 -13.73 -27.29 16.83
N THR A 20 -12.62 -27.81 16.29
CA THR A 20 -12.32 -29.23 16.35
C THR A 20 -12.40 -29.54 17.83
N PRO A 21 -13.44 -30.27 18.24
CA PRO A 21 -13.75 -30.32 19.65
C PRO A 21 -12.56 -31.01 20.31
N ALA A 22 -11.95 -30.33 21.29
CA ALA A 22 -10.64 -30.65 21.87
C ALA A 22 -10.50 -32.11 22.38
N HIS A 23 -11.60 -32.86 22.44
CA HIS A 23 -11.63 -34.29 22.75
C HIS A 23 -11.16 -35.23 21.60
N MET A 24 -10.91 -34.73 20.38
CA MET A 24 -10.51 -35.56 19.23
C MET A 24 -9.02 -35.49 18.87
N VAL A 25 -8.31 -34.49 19.39
CA VAL A 25 -6.88 -34.28 19.18
C VAL A 25 -6.17 -34.61 20.49
N ASN A 26 -6.08 -35.90 20.80
CA ASN A 26 -5.14 -36.38 21.82
C ASN A 26 -3.78 -36.55 21.14
N ASP A 27 -2.98 -35.49 21.13
CA ASP A 27 -1.60 -35.49 20.58
C ASP A 27 -0.56 -36.03 21.58
N GLY A 28 -1.01 -36.44 22.77
CA GLY A 28 -0.16 -37.04 23.79
C GLY A 28 0.18 -38.51 23.48
N PRO A 29 1.29 -39.04 24.04
CA PRO A 29 1.61 -40.46 23.96
C PRO A 29 0.42 -41.31 24.41
N ILE A 30 -0.01 -42.24 23.56
CA ILE A 30 -1.08 -43.19 23.92
C ILE A 30 -0.47 -44.23 24.85
N ASP A 31 -0.52 -43.97 26.15
CA ASP A 31 -0.14 -44.95 27.16
C ASP A 31 -1.24 -46.02 27.25
N CYS A 32 -0.99 -47.17 26.63
CA CYS A 32 -1.88 -48.33 26.65
C CYS A 32 -1.85 -49.00 28.03
N LYS A 33 -2.72 -48.55 28.94
CA LYS A 33 -2.84 -49.09 30.31
C LYS A 33 -3.43 -50.51 30.38
N ASN A 34 -4.08 -50.98 29.31
CA ASN A 34 -4.64 -52.33 29.18
C ASN A 34 -3.94 -53.05 28.02
N SER A 35 -2.74 -53.57 28.24
CA SER A 35 -2.02 -54.40 27.26
C SER A 35 -2.04 -55.85 27.74
N SER A 36 -2.88 -56.68 27.12
CA SER A 36 -2.83 -58.13 27.31
C SER A 36 -1.66 -58.71 26.48
N GLY A 37 -1.06 -59.80 26.93
CA GLY A 37 0.10 -60.40 26.25
C GLY A 37 -0.18 -60.72 24.78
N SER A 38 0.83 -60.64 23.91
CA SER A 38 0.65 -60.79 22.45
C SER A 38 0.13 -62.15 21.99
N THR A 39 0.14 -63.15 22.88
CA THR A 39 -0.40 -64.51 22.67
C THR A 39 -1.70 -64.76 23.43
N ALA A 40 -2.24 -63.78 24.15
CA ALA A 40 -3.51 -63.91 24.84
C ALA A 40 -4.66 -63.96 23.81
N GLY A 41 -5.64 -64.83 24.06
CA GLY A 41 -6.83 -64.93 23.21
C GLY A 41 -7.70 -63.67 23.25
N ALA A 42 -8.62 -63.53 22.29
CA ALA A 42 -9.54 -62.40 22.23
C ALA A 42 -10.50 -62.40 23.44
N GLY A 43 -10.34 -61.41 24.32
CA GLY A 43 -11.24 -61.18 25.45
C GLY A 43 -12.57 -60.53 25.04
N SER A 44 -13.60 -60.64 25.88
CA SER A 44 -14.93 -60.07 25.62
C SER A 44 -14.94 -58.55 25.48
N GLY A 45 -13.98 -57.84 26.08
CA GLY A 45 -13.83 -56.38 26.00
C GLY A 45 -13.01 -55.88 24.81
N GLU A 46 -12.33 -56.75 24.08
CA GLU A 46 -11.42 -56.35 22.97
C GLU A 46 -12.20 -55.77 21.79
N PHE A 47 -13.39 -56.31 21.52
CA PHE A 47 -14.26 -55.82 20.44
C PHE A 47 -14.64 -54.35 20.60
N HIS A 48 -14.94 -53.91 21.83
CA HIS A 48 -15.33 -52.51 22.08
C HIS A 48 -14.14 -51.55 21.97
N GLN A 49 -12.94 -52.00 22.36
CA GLN A 49 -11.71 -51.24 22.16
C GLN A 49 -11.43 -51.04 20.67
N TYR A 50 -11.47 -52.10 19.87
CA TYR A 50 -11.36 -52.00 18.40
C TYR A 50 -12.39 -51.03 17.82
N ARG A 51 -13.65 -51.12 18.24
CA ARG A 51 -14.73 -50.24 17.74
C ARG A 51 -14.46 -48.76 18.06
N TYR A 52 -14.00 -48.46 19.28
CA TYR A 52 -13.65 -47.10 19.69
C TYR A 52 -12.43 -46.57 18.91
N HIS A 53 -11.35 -47.37 18.85
CA HIS A 53 -10.14 -47.00 18.11
C HIS A 53 -10.41 -46.80 16.62
N ARG A 54 -11.19 -47.68 15.98
CA ARG A 54 -11.57 -47.53 14.58
C ARG A 54 -12.36 -46.25 14.32
N ARG A 55 -13.28 -45.90 15.23
CA ARG A 55 -14.05 -44.65 15.11
C ARG A 55 -13.13 -43.43 15.24
N ARG A 56 -12.21 -43.45 16.21
CA ARG A 56 -11.23 -42.38 16.42
C ARG A 56 -10.33 -42.21 15.20
N GLU A 57 -9.76 -43.30 14.69
CA GLU A 57 -8.89 -43.24 13.50
C GLU A 57 -9.65 -42.82 12.24
N ALA A 58 -10.87 -43.30 12.03
CA ALA A 58 -11.69 -42.88 10.90
C ALA A 58 -11.99 -41.38 10.94
N ALA A 59 -12.32 -40.85 12.12
CA ALA A 59 -12.55 -39.42 12.30
C ALA A 59 -11.27 -38.61 12.07
N ARG A 60 -10.13 -39.07 12.61
CA ARG A 60 -8.82 -38.44 12.40
C ARG A 60 -8.44 -38.38 10.92
N MET A 61 -8.60 -39.48 10.20
CA MET A 61 -8.34 -39.54 8.75
C MET A 61 -9.30 -38.65 7.96
N ALA A 62 -10.57 -38.59 8.34
CA ALA A 62 -11.55 -37.71 7.69
C ALA A 62 -11.20 -36.23 7.88
N GLN A 63 -10.75 -35.83 9.07
CA GLN A 63 -10.33 -34.47 9.37
C GLN A 63 -9.06 -34.09 8.59
N MET A 64 -8.02 -34.92 8.60
CA MET A 64 -6.80 -34.69 7.82
C MET A 64 -7.11 -34.52 6.32
N ASN A 65 -7.95 -35.41 5.77
CA ASN A 65 -8.36 -35.30 4.37
C ASN A 65 -9.19 -34.05 4.07
N TYR A 66 -9.95 -33.55 5.05
CA TYR A 66 -10.73 -32.33 4.91
C TYR A 66 -9.81 -31.10 4.89
N GLU A 67 -8.89 -31.01 5.85
CA GLU A 67 -7.89 -29.94 5.94
C GLU A 67 -7.02 -29.88 4.68
N ASP A 68 -6.53 -31.03 4.20
CA ASP A 68 -5.74 -31.12 2.97
C ASP A 68 -6.49 -30.59 1.74
N LYS A 69 -7.80 -30.87 1.64
CA LYS A 69 -8.63 -30.36 0.54
C LYS A 69 -8.79 -28.85 0.64
N MET A 70 -9.12 -28.34 1.82
CA MET A 70 -9.28 -26.91 2.07
C MET A 70 -7.98 -26.14 1.77
N GLN A 71 -6.82 -26.67 2.19
CA GLN A 71 -5.52 -26.06 1.90
C GLN A 71 -5.21 -26.04 0.40
N LYS A 72 -5.45 -27.14 -0.32
CA LYS A 72 -5.24 -27.20 -1.78
C LYS A 72 -6.15 -26.23 -2.53
N GLU A 73 -7.41 -26.12 -2.13
CA GLU A 73 -8.36 -25.19 -2.73
C GLU A 73 -7.97 -23.73 -2.49
N LEU A 74 -7.50 -23.41 -1.27
CA LEU A 74 -7.01 -22.07 -0.93
C LEU A 74 -5.76 -21.71 -1.74
N GLN A 75 -4.76 -22.60 -1.77
CA GLN A 75 -3.54 -22.39 -2.57
C GLN A 75 -3.87 -22.17 -4.05
N ALA A 76 -4.72 -23.02 -4.64
CA ALA A 76 -5.14 -22.86 -6.03
C ALA A 76 -5.93 -21.56 -6.28
N PHE A 77 -6.65 -21.05 -5.28
CA PHE A 77 -7.32 -19.75 -5.36
C PHE A 77 -6.32 -18.59 -5.32
N GLU A 78 -5.38 -18.63 -4.38
CA GLU A 78 -4.32 -17.63 -4.21
C GLU A 78 -3.45 -17.54 -5.46
N ASP A 79 -3.01 -18.68 -6.01
CA ASP A 79 -2.23 -18.72 -7.24
C ASP A 79 -2.97 -18.06 -8.41
N ARG A 80 -4.26 -18.37 -8.58
CA ARG A 80 -5.10 -17.76 -9.63
C ARG A 80 -5.30 -16.27 -9.43
N LYS A 81 -5.39 -15.82 -8.17
CA LYS A 81 -5.51 -14.39 -7.84
C LYS A 81 -4.19 -13.67 -8.16
N ASN A 82 -3.07 -14.21 -7.70
CA ASN A 82 -1.73 -13.67 -7.92
C ASN A 82 -1.40 -13.59 -9.42
N GLU A 83 -1.76 -14.61 -10.20
CA GLU A 83 -1.55 -14.60 -11.66
C GLU A 83 -2.37 -13.49 -12.35
N ARG A 84 -3.63 -13.27 -11.93
CA ARG A 84 -4.47 -12.20 -12.46
C ARG A 84 -3.91 -10.82 -12.10
N GLU A 85 -3.50 -10.63 -10.86
CA GLU A 85 -2.89 -9.39 -10.38
C GLU A 85 -1.57 -9.10 -11.10
N ALA A 86 -0.70 -10.10 -11.26
CA ALA A 86 0.55 -9.98 -12.01
C ALA A 86 0.30 -9.55 -13.46
N LYS A 87 -0.66 -10.17 -14.16
CA LYS A 87 -1.03 -9.79 -15.55
C LYS A 87 -1.60 -8.37 -15.63
N ALA A 88 -2.39 -7.96 -14.64
CA ALA A 88 -2.95 -6.61 -14.58
C ALA A 88 -1.86 -5.55 -14.31
N ASN A 89 -0.94 -5.85 -13.39
CA ASN A 89 0.21 -5.00 -13.07
C ASN A 89 1.15 -4.87 -14.26
N GLU A 90 1.48 -5.96 -14.94
CA GLU A 90 2.34 -5.93 -16.13
C GLU A 90 1.76 -5.04 -17.24
N LYS A 91 0.44 -5.14 -17.50
CA LYS A 91 -0.24 -4.25 -18.46
C LYS A 91 -0.20 -2.79 -18.01
N THR A 92 -0.42 -2.54 -16.73
CA THR A 92 -0.43 -1.20 -16.14
C THR A 92 0.96 -0.56 -16.19
N ASP A 93 2.02 -1.33 -15.89
CA ASP A 93 3.41 -0.87 -15.92
C ASP A 93 3.91 -0.61 -17.34
N LYS A 94 3.55 -1.47 -18.30
CA LYS A 94 3.80 -1.21 -19.73
C LYS A 94 3.13 0.09 -20.19
N ASN A 95 1.89 0.34 -19.77
CA ASN A 95 1.18 1.56 -20.13
C ASN A 95 1.73 2.79 -19.40
N ARG A 96 2.09 2.65 -18.12
CA ARG A 96 2.71 3.71 -17.31
C ARG A 96 4.05 4.12 -17.89
N SER A 97 4.91 3.16 -18.24
CA SER A 97 6.21 3.43 -18.86
C SER A 97 6.08 4.10 -20.23
N LYS A 98 5.10 3.70 -21.06
CA LYS A 98 4.78 4.40 -22.32
C LYS A 98 4.37 5.85 -22.09
N ARG A 99 3.45 6.10 -21.14
CA ARG A 99 3.02 7.46 -20.78
C ARG A 99 4.16 8.30 -20.21
N GLN A 100 5.02 7.70 -19.39
CA GLN A 100 6.18 8.39 -18.82
C GLN A 100 7.15 8.83 -19.92
N ARG A 101 7.51 7.92 -20.84
CA ARG A 101 8.35 8.24 -22.02
C ARG A 101 7.75 9.35 -22.88
N GLN A 102 6.42 9.37 -23.07
CA GLN A 102 5.74 10.44 -23.81
C GLN A 102 5.80 11.78 -23.06
N LYS A 103 5.56 11.77 -21.74
CA LYS A 103 5.68 12.98 -20.91
C LYS A 103 7.09 13.53 -20.92
N ASP A 104 8.11 12.67 -20.84
CA ASP A 104 9.51 13.11 -20.84
C ASP A 104 9.89 13.73 -22.19
N LYS A 105 9.49 13.11 -23.31
CA LYS A 105 9.65 13.70 -24.66
C LYS A 105 8.92 15.04 -24.83
N GLN A 106 7.72 15.18 -24.28
CA GLN A 106 6.98 16.45 -24.33
C GLN A 106 7.66 17.54 -23.50
N LYS A 107 8.17 17.19 -22.31
CA LYS A 107 8.96 18.11 -21.48
C LYS A 107 10.25 18.55 -22.17
N GLU A 108 10.95 17.63 -22.83
CA GLU A 108 12.14 17.96 -23.64
C GLU A 108 11.80 18.96 -24.75
N LYS A 109 10.76 18.70 -25.55
CA LYS A 109 10.29 19.64 -26.58
C LYS A 109 9.91 21.02 -26.02
N GLN A 110 9.19 21.05 -24.90
CA GLN A 110 8.81 22.31 -24.25
C GLN A 110 10.04 23.07 -23.71
N LYS A 111 11.08 22.36 -23.23
CA LYS A 111 12.34 22.99 -22.82
C LYS A 111 13.06 23.59 -24.02
N GLU A 112 13.19 22.85 -25.13
CA GLU A 112 13.80 23.34 -26.37
C GLU A 112 13.07 24.57 -26.93
N GLU A 113 11.73 24.53 -26.95
CA GLU A 113 10.92 25.67 -27.41
C GLU A 113 11.09 26.89 -26.48
N ARG A 114 11.15 26.67 -25.17
CA ARG A 114 11.39 27.73 -24.19
C ARG A 114 12.80 28.31 -24.30
N GLU A 115 13.80 27.51 -24.64
CA GLU A 115 15.17 27.97 -24.91
C GLU A 115 15.23 28.79 -26.20
N LYS A 116 14.63 28.31 -27.30
CA LYS A 116 14.52 29.08 -28.55
C LYS A 116 13.80 30.42 -28.36
N LEU A 117 12.70 30.44 -27.61
CA LEU A 117 11.99 31.69 -27.30
C LEU A 117 12.84 32.65 -26.45
N LYS A 118 13.69 32.12 -25.55
CA LYS A 118 14.63 32.95 -24.79
C LYS A 118 15.72 33.52 -25.68
N GLU A 119 16.30 32.72 -26.58
CA GLU A 119 17.31 33.15 -27.55
C GLU A 119 16.73 34.22 -28.51
N GLU A 120 15.53 34.03 -29.05
CA GLU A 120 14.88 35.01 -29.91
C GLU A 120 14.59 36.33 -29.15
N LYS A 121 14.16 36.25 -27.89
CA LYS A 121 13.98 37.43 -27.03
C LYS A 121 15.30 38.14 -26.73
N GLN A 122 16.39 37.40 -26.51
CA GLN A 122 17.73 37.97 -26.30
C GLN A 122 18.24 38.66 -27.56
N GLN A 123 18.06 38.06 -28.74
CA GLN A 123 18.42 38.67 -30.02
C GLN A 123 17.58 39.93 -30.32
N LYS A 124 16.27 39.90 -30.04
CA LYS A 124 15.42 41.10 -30.16
C LYS A 124 15.81 42.20 -29.18
N ARG A 125 16.15 41.86 -27.93
CA ARG A 125 16.68 42.82 -26.95
C ARG A 125 18.00 43.44 -27.39
N ALA A 126 18.96 42.62 -27.84
CA ALA A 126 20.25 43.11 -28.32
C ALA A 126 20.09 44.02 -29.55
N LYS A 127 19.14 43.71 -30.45
CA LYS A 127 18.83 44.55 -31.61
C LYS A 127 18.18 45.89 -31.20
N LEU A 128 17.25 45.87 -30.24
CA LEU A 128 16.65 47.08 -29.68
C LEU A 128 17.65 47.94 -28.90
N GLU A 129 18.62 47.34 -28.19
CA GLU A 129 19.71 48.08 -27.54
C GLU A 129 20.70 48.69 -28.56
N ALA A 130 20.96 48.01 -29.68
CA ALA A 130 21.78 48.56 -30.76
C ALA A 130 21.09 49.72 -31.51
N GLU A 131 19.75 49.70 -31.61
CA GLU A 131 18.95 50.79 -32.18
C GLU A 131 18.74 51.95 -31.18
N GLY A 132 18.59 51.64 -29.88
CA GLY A 132 18.46 52.61 -28.79
C GLY A 132 19.75 53.35 -28.44
N ALA A 133 20.93 52.86 -28.84
CA ALA A 133 22.19 53.58 -28.69
C ALA A 133 22.33 54.83 -29.60
N LYS A 134 21.34 55.11 -30.48
CA LYS A 134 21.30 56.33 -31.30
C LYS A 134 20.37 57.42 -30.79
N GLU A 135 19.54 57.17 -29.79
CA GLU A 135 18.63 58.18 -29.23
C GLU A 135 18.55 58.04 -27.71
N THR A 136 18.75 59.15 -27.01
CA THR A 136 18.47 59.37 -25.57
C THR A 136 19.55 58.96 -24.55
N GLY A 137 20.66 59.70 -24.57
CA GLY A 137 21.30 60.14 -23.33
C GLY A 137 20.54 61.30 -22.71
N GLU A 138 19.34 61.07 -22.18
CA GLU A 138 18.65 62.02 -21.29
C GLU A 138 17.42 61.34 -20.66
N LYS A 139 17.20 61.57 -19.36
CA LYS A 139 16.05 61.10 -18.53
C LYS A 139 16.18 59.73 -17.83
N THR A 140 17.27 59.53 -17.11
CA THR A 140 17.22 58.88 -15.79
C THR A 140 17.16 59.98 -14.75
N GLU A 141 16.00 60.26 -14.14
CA GLU A 141 15.76 61.01 -12.89
C GLU A 141 14.25 61.31 -12.81
N GLU A 142 13.39 60.31 -12.57
CA GLU A 142 11.98 60.58 -12.17
C GLU A 142 11.22 59.37 -11.59
N LYS A 143 11.81 58.17 -11.54
CA LYS A 143 11.17 56.97 -10.94
C LYS A 143 11.78 56.52 -9.61
N LYS A 144 12.19 57.44 -8.75
CA LYS A 144 12.57 57.13 -7.35
C LYS A 144 11.56 57.58 -6.30
N GLY A 145 10.56 58.40 -6.64
CA GLY A 145 9.63 58.98 -5.64
C GLY A 145 8.37 58.17 -5.32
N LEU A 146 8.10 57.05 -6.00
CA LEU A 146 6.83 56.32 -5.88
C LEU A 146 6.89 55.05 -5.02
N GLU A 147 8.06 54.66 -4.51
CA GLU A 147 8.20 53.48 -3.64
C GLU A 147 8.19 53.78 -2.14
N GLU A 148 8.37 55.04 -1.71
CA GLU A 148 8.40 55.38 -0.28
C GLU A 148 7.01 55.56 0.36
N GLU A 149 5.96 55.92 -0.39
CA GLU A 149 4.62 56.10 0.18
C GLU A 149 3.86 54.80 0.43
N LYS A 150 4.15 53.72 -0.32
CA LYS A 150 3.43 52.44 -0.15
C LYS A 150 3.93 51.59 1.02
N ALA A 151 5.14 51.84 1.52
CA ALA A 151 5.71 51.08 2.63
C ALA A 151 5.11 51.47 3.99
N THR A 152 4.63 52.71 4.14
CA THR A 152 4.10 53.22 5.42
C THR A 152 2.64 52.84 5.68
N GLU A 153 1.88 52.47 4.65
CA GLU A 153 0.47 52.10 4.77
C GLU A 153 0.27 50.62 5.16
N THR A 154 1.25 49.75 4.88
CA THR A 154 1.18 48.32 5.24
C THR A 154 1.50 48.04 6.71
N GLU A 155 2.35 48.85 7.36
CA GLU A 155 2.72 48.63 8.77
C GLU A 155 1.61 49.03 9.75
N LYS A 156 0.69 49.93 9.38
CA LYS A 156 -0.46 50.30 10.24
C LYS A 156 -1.57 49.25 10.29
N LYS A 157 -1.73 48.45 9.22
CA LYS A 157 -2.77 47.41 9.19
C LYS A 157 -2.40 46.18 10.02
N GLU A 158 -1.12 45.87 10.16
CA GLU A 158 -0.67 44.70 10.94
C GLU A 158 -0.75 44.89 12.46
N THR A 159 -0.86 46.14 12.94
CA THR A 159 -0.97 46.42 14.38
C THR A 159 -2.41 46.38 14.93
N GLU A 160 -3.42 46.57 14.08
CA GLU A 160 -4.83 46.56 14.52
C GLU A 160 -5.44 45.14 14.57
N GLU A 161 -4.91 44.19 13.80
CA GLU A 161 -5.42 42.81 13.74
C GLU A 161 -4.92 41.90 14.89
N LYS A 162 -4.07 42.42 15.79
CA LYS A 162 -3.47 41.67 16.92
C LYS A 162 -4.11 41.96 18.29
N THR A 163 -5.15 42.78 18.34
CA THR A 163 -5.83 43.19 19.59
C THR A 163 -7.28 42.75 19.72
N GLU A 164 -7.78 41.87 18.87
CA GLU A 164 -9.08 41.17 19.05
C GLU A 164 -8.91 39.66 19.29
#